data_AF-A0A9D6FMI4-F1
#
_entry.id   AF-A0A9D6FMI4-F1
#
_cell.length_a   1.000
_cell.length_b   1.000
_cell.length_c   1.000
_cell.angle_alpha   90.00
_cell.angle_beta   90.00
_cell.angle_gamma   90.00
#
_symmetry.space_group_name_H-M   'P 1'
#
loop_
_entity.id
_entity.type
_entity.pdbx_description
1 polymer ?
#
loop_
_entity_poly.entity_id
_entity_poly.type
_entity_poly.pdbx_seq_one_letter_code
_entity_poly.pdbx_strand_id
1 'polypeptide(L)'
;MAESTWHVYIAELADGRYYVGMTGHPPPYREREHRLGRGGLFTRGTAVRRILWYESLATRLQARQREMQLKRWSRAKKQALIAEDMTRLKDLSRCRGR
;
A
#
# COMPACT_ATOMS: atom_id res chain seq x y z
N MET A 1 16.49 11.09 -18.82
CA MET A 1 15.03 10.94 -19.00
C MET A 1 14.51 10.39 -17.69
N ALA A 2 13.79 11.18 -16.88
CA ALA A 2 13.31 10.72 -15.57
C ALA A 2 12.12 9.79 -15.80
N GLU A 3 12.38 8.49 -15.75
CA GLU A 3 11.34 7.46 -15.74
C GLU A 3 10.40 7.77 -14.58
N SER A 4 9.17 8.18 -14.90
CA SER A 4 8.18 8.56 -13.90
C SER A 4 7.58 7.30 -13.30
N THR A 5 8.36 6.62 -12.46
CA THR A 5 7.92 5.44 -11.72
C THR A 5 6.94 5.85 -10.62
N TRP A 6 5.80 5.19 -10.58
CA TRP A 6 4.77 5.36 -9.57
C TRP A 6 4.84 4.22 -8.57
N HIS A 7 4.72 4.53 -7.29
CA HIS A 7 4.79 3.55 -6.22
C HIS A 7 3.45 3.46 -5.53
N VAL A 8 2.95 2.25 -5.33
CA VAL A 8 1.74 1.97 -4.53
C VAL A 8 2.20 1.31 -3.24
N TYR A 9 1.65 1.72 -2.11
CA TYR A 9 2.03 1.17 -0.80
C TYR A 9 0.79 0.90 0.05
N ILE A 10 0.94 -0.10 0.93
CA ILE A 10 -0.02 -0.48 1.95
C ILE A 10 0.63 -0.22 3.31
N ALA A 11 0.01 0.66 4.07
CA ALA A 11 0.41 1.02 5.41
C ALA A 11 -0.60 0.49 6.44
N GLU A 12 -0.10 -0.04 7.54
CA GLU A 12 -0.90 -0.36 8.72
C GLU A 12 -0.99 0.87 9.61
N LEU A 13 -2.20 1.28 9.95
CA LEU A 13 -2.49 2.33 10.92
C LEU A 13 -2.47 1.76 12.34
N ALA A 14 -2.25 2.61 13.34
CA ALA A 14 -2.29 2.19 14.76
C ALA A 14 -3.62 1.54 15.17
N ASP A 15 -4.74 1.94 14.54
CA ASP A 15 -6.09 1.36 14.72
C ASP A 15 -6.23 -0.04 14.07
N GLY A 16 -5.16 -0.58 13.49
CA GLY A 16 -5.17 -1.82 12.73
C GLY A 16 -5.82 -1.69 11.35
N ARG A 17 -6.26 -0.51 10.92
CA ARG A 17 -6.78 -0.29 9.56
C ARG A 17 -5.65 -0.29 8.53
N TYR A 18 -5.97 -0.72 7.31
CA TYR A 18 -5.02 -0.66 6.19
C TYR A 18 -5.30 0.55 5.31
N TYR A 19 -4.30 1.40 5.17
CA TYR A 19 -4.30 2.53 4.25
C TYR A 19 -3.57 2.12 2.97
N VAL A 20 -4.18 2.39 1.81
CA VAL A 20 -3.58 2.14 0.50
C VAL A 20 -3.45 3.48 -0.21
N GLY A 21 -2.24 3.83 -0.59
CA GLY A 21 -1.93 5.07 -1.30
C GLY A 21 -0.96 4.82 -2.45
N MET A 22 -0.91 5.76 -3.39
CA MET A 22 0.12 5.79 -4.43
C MET A 22 0.87 7.12 -4.40
N THR A 23 2.12 7.12 -4.83
CA THR A 23 2.98 8.29 -4.92
C THR A 23 3.84 8.23 -6.18
N GLY A 24 4.03 9.36 -6.85
CA GLY A 24 4.89 9.47 -8.04
C GLY A 24 6.37 9.71 -7.71
N HIS A 25 6.75 9.65 -6.43
CA HIS A 25 8.13 9.80 -5.96
C HIS A 25 8.65 8.49 -5.36
N PRO A 26 9.96 8.19 -5.48
CA PRO A 26 10.54 6.99 -4.91
C PRO A 26 10.36 6.96 -3.37
N PRO A 27 9.81 5.86 -2.80
CA PRO A 27 9.56 5.70 -1.38
C PRO A 27 10.78 5.92 -0.44
N PRO A 28 12.05 5.64 -0.80
CA PRO A 28 13.18 5.92 0.09
C PRO A 28 13.39 7.42 0.42
N TYR A 29 12.75 8.33 -0.31
CA TYR A 29 12.75 9.75 0.08
C TYR A 29 11.76 10.02 1.23
N ARG A 30 10.58 9.39 1.21
CA ARG A 30 9.55 9.53 2.26
C ARG A 30 9.88 8.82 3.56
N GLU A 31 10.49 7.63 3.51
CA GLU A 31 10.91 6.94 4.74
C GLU A 31 11.96 7.74 5.53
N ARG A 32 12.89 8.40 4.82
CA ARG A 32 13.91 9.25 5.45
C ARG A 32 13.30 10.53 6.04
N GLU A 33 12.35 11.15 5.35
CA GLU A 33 11.65 12.34 5.84
C GLU A 33 10.68 12.05 7.02
N HIS A 34 10.04 10.87 7.05
CA HIS A 34 9.24 10.41 8.20
C HIS A 34 10.09 10.09 9.41
N ARG A 35 11.21 9.37 9.22
CA ARG A 35 12.10 9.00 10.32
C ARG A 35 12.81 10.21 10.94
N LEU A 36 12.99 11.29 10.17
CA LEU A 36 13.56 12.57 10.61
C LEU A 36 12.53 13.60 11.10
N GLY A 37 11.23 13.27 11.16
CA GLY A 37 10.18 14.17 11.66
C GLY A 37 9.90 15.40 10.78
N ARG A 38 10.34 15.40 9.52
CA ARG A 38 10.19 16.49 8.54
C ARG A 38 9.25 16.17 7.38
N GLY A 39 8.55 15.04 7.41
CA GLY A 39 7.48 14.75 6.46
C GLY A 39 6.30 15.73 6.67
N GLY A 40 6.01 16.54 5.65
CA GLY A 40 5.01 17.61 5.67
C GLY A 40 3.68 17.25 6.32
N LEU A 41 2.96 18.31 6.74
CA LEU A 41 1.73 18.41 7.54
C LEU A 41 0.73 17.22 7.51
N PHE A 42 0.69 16.45 6.42
CA PHE A 42 -0.13 15.24 6.27
C PHE A 42 0.29 14.03 7.12
N THR A 43 1.51 14.01 7.65
CA THR A 43 2.00 12.91 8.52
C THR A 43 2.03 13.24 10.00
N ARG A 44 1.43 14.37 10.38
CA ARG A 44 1.36 14.78 11.80
C ARG A 44 0.16 14.16 12.53
N GLY A 45 -0.82 13.61 11.80
CA GLY A 45 -2.07 13.11 12.37
C GLY A 45 -2.48 11.68 12.01
N THR A 46 -1.78 11.01 11.10
CA THR A 46 -2.10 9.63 10.72
C THR A 46 -1.00 8.71 11.24
N ALA A 47 -1.28 8.03 12.35
CA ALA A 47 -0.38 7.07 12.99
C ALA A 47 -0.16 5.84 12.10
N VAL A 48 0.62 6.02 11.03
CA VAL A 48 1.14 4.92 10.22
C VAL A 48 2.14 4.17 11.08
N ARG A 49 1.74 2.95 11.47
CA ARG A 49 2.50 2.08 12.35
C ARG A 49 3.68 1.45 11.62
N ARG A 50 3.43 0.98 10.39
CA ARG A 50 4.45 0.41 9.49
C ARG A 50 3.94 0.30 8.06
N ILE A 51 4.84 0.35 7.08
CA ILE A 51 4.55 -0.06 5.71
C ILE A 51 4.66 -1.59 5.68
N LEU A 52 3.59 -2.26 5.27
CA LEU A 52 3.53 -3.72 5.19
C LEU A 52 3.87 -4.24 3.79
N TRP A 53 3.63 -3.43 2.75
CA TRP A 53 3.86 -3.81 1.37
C TRP A 53 3.99 -2.58 0.49
N TYR A 54 4.81 -2.64 -0.55
CA TYR A 54 4.89 -1.62 -1.59
C TYR A 54 5.27 -2.23 -2.94
N GLU A 55 4.85 -1.59 -4.03
CA GLU A 55 5.10 -2.03 -5.40
C GLU A 55 5.39 -0.81 -6.28
N SER A 56 6.43 -0.91 -7.11
CA SER A 56 6.84 0.10 -8.08
C SER A 56 6.33 -0.24 -9.47
N LEU A 57 5.67 0.71 -10.10
CA LEU A 57 5.00 0.58 -11.39
C LEU A 57 5.49 1.66 -12.34
N ALA A 58 5.67 1.31 -13.61
CA ALA A 58 6.23 2.22 -14.61
C ALA A 58 5.27 3.36 -15.02
N THR A 59 3.98 3.28 -14.68
CA THR A 59 2.97 4.24 -15.16
C THR A 59 1.94 4.58 -14.09
N ARG A 60 1.51 5.85 -14.07
CA ARG A 60 0.40 6.33 -13.23
C ARG A 60 -0.87 5.49 -13.38
N LEU A 61 -1.18 5.09 -14.61
CA LEU A 61 -2.37 4.31 -14.92
C LEU A 61 -2.34 2.94 -14.22
N GLN A 62 -1.19 2.26 -14.29
CA GLN A 62 -0.98 0.98 -13.61
C GLN A 62 -1.10 1.14 -12.10
N ALA A 63 -0.46 2.18 -11.53
CA ALA A 63 -0.56 2.48 -10.10
C ALA A 63 -2.01 2.75 -9.66
N ARG A 64 -2.77 3.50 -10.45
CA ARG A 64 -4.19 3.77 -10.18
C ARG A 64 -5.05 2.50 -10.24
N GLN A 65 -4.83 1.64 -11.25
CA GLN A 65 -5.56 0.37 -11.36
C GLN A 65 -5.25 -0.55 -10.18
N ARG A 66 -3.97 -0.62 -9.79
CA ARG A 66 -3.52 -1.42 -8.65
C ARG A 66 -4.07 -0.88 -7.33
N GLU A 67 -4.04 0.43 -7.13
CA GLU A 67 -4.63 1.09 -5.97
C GLU A 67 -6.14 0.79 -5.86
N MET A 68 -6.89 0.92 -6.95
CA MET A 68 -8.32 0.58 -6.96
C MET A 68 -8.56 -0.90 -6.65
N GLN A 69 -7.73 -1.79 -7.19
CA GLN A 69 -7.81 -3.22 -6.90
C GLN A 69 -7.57 -3.50 -5.42
N LEU A 70 -6.49 -2.95 -4.86
CA LEU A 70 -6.15 -3.09 -3.44
C LEU A 70 -7.20 -2.43 -2.54
N LYS A 71 -7.77 -1.27 -2.89
CA LYS A 71 -8.85 -0.65 -2.12
C LYS A 71 -10.08 -1.56 -2.01
N ARG A 72 -10.44 -2.25 -3.10
CA ARG A 72 -11.55 -3.22 -3.13
C ARG A 72 -11.26 -4.53 -2.40
N TRP A 73 -10.01 -4.81 -2.04
CA TRP A 73 -9.67 -6.03 -1.32
C TRP A 73 -10.07 -5.95 0.14
N SER A 74 -10.69 -7.04 0.62
CA SER A 74 -10.95 -7.26 2.03
C SER A 74 -9.65 -7.29 2.83
N ARG A 75 -9.75 -6.96 4.11
CA ARG A 75 -8.64 -7.01 5.07
C ARG A 75 -7.83 -8.31 4.97
N ALA A 76 -8.52 -9.46 4.92
CA ALA A 76 -7.91 -10.77 4.82
C ALA A 76 -7.10 -10.97 3.51
N LYS A 77 -7.58 -10.47 2.36
CA LYS A 77 -6.86 -10.57 1.08
C LYS A 77 -5.59 -9.73 1.08
N LYS A 78 -5.65 -8.54 1.69
CA LYS A 78 -4.46 -7.68 1.89
C LYS A 78 -3.44 -8.37 2.79
N GLN A 79 -3.88 -8.97 3.89
CA GLN A 79 -2.98 -9.72 4.78
C GLN A 79 -2.35 -10.92 4.08
N ALA A 80 -3.11 -11.67 3.27
CA ALA A 80 -2.57 -12.76 2.47
C ALA A 80 -1.52 -12.26 1.47
N LEU A 81 -1.75 -11.11 0.82
CA LEU A 81 -0.75 -10.50 -0.08
C LEU A 81 0.51 -10.06 0.67
N ILE A 82 0.35 -9.41 1.82
CA ILE A 82 1.46 -8.96 2.67
C ILE A 82 2.29 -10.16 3.16
N ALA A 83 1.63 -11.27 3.48
CA ALA A 83 2.28 -12.52 3.89
C ALA A 83 2.78 -13.37 2.71
N GLU A 84 2.65 -12.88 1.47
CA GLU A 84 2.96 -13.61 0.23
C GLU A 84 2.25 -14.97 0.11
N ASP A 85 1.16 -15.14 0.85
CA ASP A 85 0.39 -16.38 0.95
C ASP A 85 -0.65 -16.44 -0.17
N MET A 86 -0.19 -16.88 -1.35
CA MET A 86 -1.04 -17.03 -2.53
C MET A 86 -2.14 -18.08 -2.35
N THR A 87 -1.91 -19.09 -1.51
CA THR A 87 -2.88 -20.15 -1.20
C THR A 87 -4.09 -19.57 -0.48
N ARG A 88 -3.85 -18.79 0.57
CA ARG A 88 -4.89 -18.11 1.35
C ARG A 88 -5.57 -17.03 0.53
N LEU A 89 -4.85 -16.35 -0.36
CA LEU A 89 -5.45 -15.38 -1.29
C LEU A 89 -6.45 -16.05 -2.25
N LYS A 90 -6.10 -17.23 -2.79
CA LYS A 90 -7.00 -18.04 -3.64
C LYS A 90 -8.22 -18.52 -2.86
N ASP A 91 -8.03 -19.00 -1.64
CA ASP A 91 -9.13 -19.45 -0.76
C ASP A 91 -10.09 -18.30 -0.45
N LEU A 92 -9.57 -17.14 -0.03
CA LEU A 92 -10.36 -15.93 0.24
C LEU A 92 -11.04 -15.34 -1.01
N SER A 93 -10.61 -15.75 -2.19
CA SER A 93 -11.21 -15.34 -3.47
C SER A 93 -12.28 -16.31 -3.95
N ARG A 94 -12.36 -17.52 -3.41
CA ARG A 94 -13.53 -18.37 -3.57
C ARG A 94 -14.67 -17.72 -2.78
N CYS A 95 -15.65 -17.17 -3.49
CA CYS A 95 -16.93 -16.84 -2.90
C CYS A 95 -17.47 -18.10 -2.21
N ARG A 96 -17.40 -18.16 -0.88
CA ARG A 96 -18.22 -19.11 -0.12
C ARG A 96 -19.65 -18.61 -0.26
N GLY A 97 -20.32 -19.10 -1.31
CA GLY A 97 -21.76 -19.01 -1.43
C GLY A 97 -22.37 -19.59 -0.15
N ARG A 98 -23.21 -18.80 0.49
CA ARG A 98 -24.15 -19.27 1.49
C ARG A 98 -25.53 -19.03 0.90
#